data_AF-A0A3D3YVV8-F1
#
_entry.id   AF-A0A3D3YVV8-F1
#
_cell.length_a   1.000
_cell.length_b   1.000
_cell.length_c   1.000
_cell.angle_alpha   90.00
_cell.angle_beta   90.00
_cell.angle_gamma   90.00
#
_symmetry.space_group_name_H-M   'P 1'
#
loop_
_entity.id
_entity.type
_entity.pdbx_description
1 polymer ?
#
loop_
_entity_poly.entity_id
_entity_poly.type
_entity_poly.pdbx_seq_one_letter_code
_entity_poly.pdbx_strand_id
1 'polypeptide(L)'
;AELMEEEVVGVVGAKGKHDRERVAVRHGHEAGAVTLGGRRVAVERPRIRSADGSSELPVATYRHFVDRDPLTRVVFERMLAGVSTRRYRRIQEPVGREVEQRARSISKSSVSRAFVERTRKALSELMARRLDDVRLAVLMLDGVEFKGRTNIVRLGSRPRA
;
A
#
# COMPACT_ATOMS: atom_id res chain seq x y z
N ALA A 1 14.24 -11.16 -2.11
CA ALA A 1 13.68 -12.50 -2.43
C ALA A 1 14.03 -13.51 -1.34
N GLU A 2 15.16 -13.33 -0.65
CA GLU A 2 15.63 -14.18 0.47
C GLU A 2 14.54 -14.57 1.47
N LEU A 3 13.77 -13.62 2.00
CA LEU A 3 12.69 -13.92 2.96
C LEU A 3 11.58 -14.83 2.40
N MET A 4 11.29 -14.73 1.09
CA MET A 4 10.33 -15.63 0.44
C MET A 4 10.94 -17.02 0.19
N GLU A 5 12.24 -17.10 -0.10
CA GLU A 5 12.94 -18.37 -0.26
C GLU A 5 13.08 -19.11 1.08
N GLU A 6 13.32 -18.40 2.18
CA GLU A 6 13.30 -18.95 3.53
C GLU A 6 11.93 -19.55 3.87
N GLU A 7 10.84 -18.84 3.56
CA GLU A 7 9.48 -19.37 3.72
C GLU A 7 9.28 -20.64 2.88
N VAL A 8 9.71 -20.63 1.61
CA VAL A 8 9.64 -21.82 0.74
C VAL A 8 10.44 -22.98 1.32
N VAL A 9 11.60 -22.73 1.92
CA VAL A 9 12.39 -23.76 2.62
C VAL A 9 11.63 -24.29 3.84
N GLY A 10 10.94 -23.43 4.59
CA GLY A 10 10.11 -23.84 5.73
C GLY A 10 8.92 -24.72 5.31
N VAL A 11 8.31 -24.45 4.15
CA VAL A 11 7.13 -25.19 3.66
C VAL A 11 7.50 -26.45 2.87
N VAL A 12 8.55 -26.40 2.05
CA VAL A 12 8.90 -27.45 1.08
C VAL A 12 10.16 -28.24 1.50
N GLY A 13 10.84 -27.80 2.56
CA GLY A 13 12.14 -28.35 2.96
C GLY A 13 13.29 -27.85 2.10
N ALA A 14 14.53 -28.17 2.48
CA ALA A 14 15.73 -27.69 1.80
C ALA A 14 15.82 -28.19 0.34
N LYS A 15 16.37 -27.36 -0.55
CA LYS A 15 16.53 -27.71 -1.97
C LYS A 15 17.45 -28.92 -2.13
N GLY A 16 17.06 -29.86 -2.97
CA GLY A 16 17.87 -31.05 -3.30
C GLY A 16 17.84 -32.17 -2.24
N LYS A 17 17.11 -32.01 -1.14
CA LYS A 17 16.89 -33.10 -0.17
C LYS A 17 15.65 -33.90 -0.54
N HIS A 18 15.78 -35.22 -0.55
CA HIS A 18 14.65 -36.11 -0.79
C HIS A 18 13.85 -36.30 0.49
N ASP A 19 12.57 -35.95 0.43
CA ASP A 19 11.58 -36.22 1.46
C ASP A 19 10.43 -37.06 0.86
N ARG A 20 10.11 -38.20 1.49
CA ARG A 20 9.04 -39.11 1.06
C ARG A 20 7.66 -38.67 1.55
N GLU A 21 7.60 -37.86 2.61
CA GLU A 21 6.35 -37.37 3.23
C GLU A 21 6.01 -35.93 2.81
N ARG A 22 6.68 -35.41 1.77
CA ARG A 22 6.49 -34.03 1.33
C ARG A 22 5.02 -33.75 0.98
N VAL A 23 4.51 -32.65 1.49
CA VAL A 23 3.14 -32.16 1.20
C VAL A 23 3.12 -31.08 0.12
N ALA A 24 4.29 -30.53 -0.22
CA ALA A 24 4.44 -29.47 -1.21
C ALA A 24 5.75 -29.61 -2.00
N VAL A 25 5.82 -28.95 -3.16
CA VAL A 25 6.97 -28.91 -4.07
C VAL A 25 7.22 -27.51 -4.61
N ARG A 26 8.47 -27.23 -4.97
CA ARG A 26 8.86 -26.00 -5.69
C ARG A 26 8.36 -26.08 -7.13
N HIS A 27 7.78 -25.00 -7.62
CA HIS A 27 7.21 -24.93 -8.97
C HIS A 27 7.72 -23.72 -9.77
N GLY A 28 9.02 -23.41 -9.60
CA GLY A 28 9.69 -22.31 -10.28
C GLY A 28 9.36 -20.94 -9.69
N HIS A 29 9.50 -19.92 -10.53
CA HIS A 29 9.28 -18.52 -10.18
C HIS A 29 8.37 -17.86 -11.21
N GLU A 30 7.68 -16.80 -10.78
CA GLU A 30 6.91 -15.93 -11.66
C GLU A 30 7.21 -14.46 -11.39
N ALA A 31 7.10 -13.65 -12.44
CA ALA A 31 7.25 -12.21 -12.32
C ALA A 31 6.11 -11.62 -11.47
N GLY A 32 6.47 -10.94 -10.39
CA GLY A 32 5.56 -10.29 -9.46
C GLY A 32 6.00 -8.88 -9.11
N ALA A 33 5.22 -8.23 -8.24
CA ALA A 33 5.62 -6.96 -7.66
C ALA A 33 5.11 -6.82 -6.23
N VAL A 34 5.87 -6.08 -5.42
CA VAL A 34 5.55 -5.78 -4.02
C VAL A 34 5.54 -4.28 -3.77
N THR A 35 4.86 -3.86 -2.72
CA THR A 35 4.81 -2.47 -2.25
C THR A 35 5.84 -2.27 -1.16
N LEU A 36 6.73 -1.28 -1.35
CA LEU A 36 7.78 -0.97 -0.39
C LEU A 36 7.99 0.55 -0.32
N GLY A 37 7.92 1.15 0.86
CA GLY A 37 8.24 2.58 1.05
C GLY A 37 7.51 3.55 0.11
N GLY A 38 6.26 3.25 -0.28
CA GLY A 38 5.52 4.09 -1.22
C GLY A 38 5.95 3.96 -2.69
N ARG A 39 6.52 2.82 -3.09
CA ARG A 39 6.75 2.43 -4.50
C ARG A 39 6.40 0.97 -4.76
N ARG A 40 6.28 0.60 -6.04
CA ARG A 40 6.14 -0.81 -6.47
C ARG A 40 7.48 -1.34 -6.95
N VAL A 41 7.93 -2.47 -6.45
CA VAL A 41 9.22 -3.08 -6.82
C VAL A 41 8.94 -4.43 -7.46
N ALA A 42 9.50 -4.66 -8.65
CA ALA A 42 9.42 -5.95 -9.33
C ALA A 42 10.24 -7.01 -8.57
N VAL A 43 9.67 -8.21 -8.43
CA VAL A 43 10.29 -9.34 -7.74
C VAL A 43 10.03 -10.63 -8.52
N GLU A 44 10.94 -11.58 -8.43
CA GLU A 44 10.69 -12.97 -8.82
C GLU A 44 10.05 -13.68 -7.64
N ARG A 45 8.76 -14.01 -7.75
CA ARG A 45 7.99 -14.69 -6.71
C ARG A 45 8.18 -16.19 -6.87
N PRO A 46 8.68 -16.92 -5.86
CA PRO A 46 8.70 -18.37 -5.90
C PRO A 46 7.29 -18.95 -5.87
N ARG A 47 7.09 -20.06 -6.56
CA ARG A 47 5.82 -20.80 -6.61
C ARG A 47 5.94 -22.09 -5.83
N ILE A 48 4.94 -22.35 -4.99
CA ILE A 48 4.81 -23.59 -4.22
C ILE A 48 3.55 -24.29 -4.75
N ARG A 49 3.63 -25.60 -4.99
CA ARG A 49 2.49 -26.42 -5.39
C ARG A 49 2.32 -27.56 -4.40
N SER A 50 1.09 -28.01 -4.15
CA SER A 50 0.86 -29.22 -3.38
C SER A 50 1.54 -30.42 -4.05
N ALA A 51 1.98 -31.40 -3.25
CA ALA A 51 2.74 -32.55 -3.76
C ALA A 51 1.91 -33.45 -4.70
N ASP A 52 0.59 -33.47 -4.51
CA ASP A 52 -0.39 -34.11 -5.40
C ASP A 52 -0.65 -33.32 -6.70
N GLY A 53 -0.09 -32.12 -6.83
CA GLY A 53 -0.26 -31.23 -7.98
C GLY A 53 -1.65 -30.58 -8.08
N SER A 54 -2.54 -30.76 -7.10
CA SER A 54 -3.92 -30.28 -7.16
C SER A 54 -4.04 -28.75 -7.09
N SER A 55 -3.14 -28.06 -6.39
CA SER A 55 -3.26 -26.61 -6.16
C SER A 55 -1.93 -25.88 -5.98
N GLU A 56 -1.91 -24.60 -6.32
CA GLU A 56 -0.82 -23.70 -5.95
C GLU A 56 -1.02 -23.21 -4.51
N LEU A 57 0.03 -23.31 -3.70
CA LEU A 57 0.04 -22.84 -2.32
C LEU A 57 0.56 -21.40 -2.25
N PRO A 58 -0.07 -20.54 -1.43
CA PRO A 58 0.35 -19.15 -1.30
C PRO A 58 1.71 -19.04 -0.60
N VAL A 59 2.51 -18.06 -1.04
CA VAL A 59 3.65 -17.56 -0.26
C VAL A 59 3.14 -16.39 0.57
N ALA A 60 2.97 -16.59 1.88
CA ALA A 60 2.38 -15.66 2.82
C ALA A 60 3.13 -14.32 2.85
N THR A 61 4.46 -14.36 2.84
CA THR A 61 5.31 -13.16 2.74
C THR A 61 4.95 -12.35 1.50
N TYR A 62 4.86 -13.00 0.34
CA TYR A 62 4.51 -12.29 -0.89
C TYR A 62 3.11 -11.67 -0.80
N ARG A 63 2.13 -12.40 -0.25
CA ARG A 63 0.76 -11.88 -0.06
C ARG A 63 0.72 -10.66 0.84
N HIS A 64 1.57 -10.59 1.87
CA HIS A 64 1.64 -9.43 2.75
C HIS A 64 2.08 -8.17 1.99
N PHE A 65 3.09 -8.30 1.12
CA PHE A 65 3.65 -7.15 0.41
C PHE A 65 3.02 -6.87 -0.96
N VAL A 66 2.11 -7.71 -1.46
CA VAL A 66 1.45 -7.46 -2.76
C VAL A 66 0.43 -6.32 -2.68
N ASP A 67 -0.10 -6.03 -1.48
CA ASP A 67 -1.15 -5.02 -1.27
C ASP A 67 -0.71 -3.61 -1.70
N ARG A 68 -1.63 -2.87 -2.31
CA ARG A 68 -1.47 -1.50 -2.78
C ARG A 68 -1.95 -0.46 -1.78
N ASP A 69 -2.76 -0.81 -0.78
CA ASP A 69 -3.24 0.19 0.18
C ASP A 69 -2.11 0.92 0.93
N PRO A 70 -1.03 0.24 1.38
CA PRO A 70 0.11 0.91 2.01
C PRO A 70 0.79 1.95 1.11
N LEU A 71 0.83 1.70 -0.20
CA LEU A 71 1.36 2.66 -1.20
C LEU A 71 0.53 3.93 -1.21
N THR A 72 -0.79 3.78 -1.32
CA THR A 72 -1.72 4.90 -1.41
C THR A 72 -1.76 5.70 -0.11
N ARG A 73 -1.63 5.04 1.04
CA ARG A 73 -1.55 5.68 2.36
C ARG A 73 -0.32 6.58 2.49
N VAL A 74 0.87 6.06 2.18
CA VAL A 74 2.13 6.83 2.25
C VAL A 74 2.12 8.01 1.27
N VAL A 75 1.55 7.82 0.07
CA VAL A 75 1.36 8.92 -0.88
C VAL A 75 0.49 10.03 -0.26
N PHE A 76 -0.63 9.66 0.36
CA PHE A 76 -1.57 10.60 0.95
C PHE A 76 -0.96 11.37 2.14
N GLU A 77 -0.33 10.68 3.08
CA GLU A 77 0.33 11.29 4.25
C GLU A 77 1.41 12.30 3.82
N ARG A 78 2.23 11.96 2.82
CA ARG A 78 3.27 12.87 2.30
C ARG A 78 2.69 14.09 1.58
N MET A 79 1.59 13.92 0.85
CA MET A 79 0.92 15.05 0.19
C MET A 79 0.28 16.00 1.22
N LEU A 80 -0.33 15.46 2.28
CA LEU A 80 -0.84 16.25 3.40
C LEU A 80 0.27 16.99 4.15
N ALA A 81 1.48 16.42 4.22
CA ALA A 81 2.67 17.08 4.76
C ALA A 81 3.29 18.13 3.80
N GLY A 82 2.63 18.50 2.69
CA GLY A 82 3.09 19.55 1.78
C GLY A 82 4.10 19.12 0.72
N VAL A 83 4.34 17.81 0.56
CA VAL A 83 5.23 17.31 -0.49
C VAL A 83 4.53 17.38 -1.83
N SER A 84 5.03 18.20 -2.75
CA SER A 84 4.48 18.22 -4.11
C SER A 84 4.73 16.90 -4.84
N THR A 85 3.81 16.52 -5.73
CA THR A 85 3.96 15.33 -6.60
C THR A 85 5.28 15.30 -7.39
N ARG A 86 5.87 16.47 -7.67
CA ARG A 86 7.15 16.61 -8.39
C ARG A 86 8.35 16.26 -7.49
N ARG A 87 8.27 16.57 -6.19
CA ARG A 87 9.32 16.25 -5.20
C ARG A 87 9.16 14.86 -4.59
N TYR A 88 8.03 14.18 -4.81
CA TYR A 88 7.73 12.87 -4.24
C TYR A 88 8.81 11.82 -4.45
N ARG A 89 9.48 11.79 -5.61
CA ARG A 89 10.60 10.87 -5.87
C ARG A 89 11.87 11.21 -5.07
N ARG A 90 12.12 12.49 -4.79
CA ARG A 90 13.35 12.96 -4.12
C ARG A 90 13.35 12.72 -2.62
N ILE A 91 12.17 12.62 -2.01
CA ILE A 91 12.00 12.42 -0.57
C ILE A 91 11.82 10.94 -0.18
N GLN A 92 12.08 10.03 -1.13
CA GLN A 92 11.97 8.60 -0.89
C GLN A 92 13.14 8.14 -0.04
N GLU A 93 12.87 7.22 0.89
CA GLU A 93 13.94 6.51 1.60
C GLU A 93 14.85 5.81 0.58
N PRO A 94 16.18 5.95 0.72
CA PRO A 94 17.14 5.27 -0.14
C PRO A 94 17.06 3.76 0.13
N VAL A 95 16.90 2.97 -0.94
CA VAL A 95 16.71 1.51 -0.85
C VAL A 95 17.70 0.73 -1.70
N GLY A 96 18.81 1.38 -2.07
CA GLY A 96 19.82 0.84 -2.97
C GLY A 96 19.44 1.01 -4.45
N ARG A 97 20.46 1.16 -5.29
CA ARG A 97 20.27 1.51 -6.71
C ARG A 97 19.47 0.46 -7.49
N GLU A 98 19.63 -0.82 -7.18
CA GLU A 98 18.93 -1.90 -7.89
C GLU A 98 17.42 -1.85 -7.66
N VAL A 99 17.00 -1.58 -6.43
CA VAL A 99 15.58 -1.45 -6.07
C VAL A 99 15.00 -0.17 -6.68
N GLU A 100 15.77 0.92 -6.68
CA GLU A 100 15.36 2.19 -7.30
C GLU A 100 15.15 2.07 -8.81
N GLN A 101 16.01 1.33 -9.52
CA GLN A 101 15.88 1.09 -10.96
C GLN A 101 14.62 0.27 -11.31
N ARG A 102 14.25 -0.66 -10.43
CA ARG A 102 13.06 -1.50 -10.59
C ARG A 102 11.78 -0.86 -10.04
N ALA A 103 11.89 0.30 -9.39
CA ALA A 103 10.77 0.98 -8.75
C ALA A 103 9.81 1.58 -9.78
N ARG A 104 8.52 1.33 -9.59
CA ARG A 104 7.39 1.85 -10.36
C ARG A 104 6.42 2.60 -9.45
N SER A 105 5.43 3.25 -10.06
CA SER A 105 4.35 3.98 -9.40
C SER A 105 4.77 5.24 -8.61
N ILE A 106 6.00 5.73 -8.83
CA ILE A 106 6.55 6.95 -8.20
C ILE A 106 6.52 8.18 -9.12
N SER A 107 5.95 8.06 -10.32
CA SER A 107 5.83 9.18 -11.25
C SER A 107 4.77 10.19 -10.79
N LYS A 108 4.89 11.45 -11.22
CA LYS A 108 3.91 12.51 -10.94
C LYS A 108 2.47 12.05 -11.20
N SER A 109 2.20 11.43 -12.35
CA SER A 109 0.86 10.99 -12.75
C SER A 109 0.35 9.80 -11.95
N SER A 110 1.23 8.88 -11.53
CA SER A 110 0.87 7.76 -10.65
C SER A 110 0.49 8.26 -9.27
N VAL A 111 1.33 9.12 -8.70
CA VAL A 111 1.14 9.71 -7.36
C VAL A 111 -0.12 10.57 -7.33
N SER A 112 -0.35 11.38 -8.37
CA SER A 112 -1.54 12.21 -8.49
C SER A 112 -2.83 11.38 -8.53
N ARG A 113 -2.85 10.25 -9.27
CA ARG A 113 -4.04 9.39 -9.36
C ARG A 113 -4.34 8.72 -8.02
N ALA A 114 -3.33 8.15 -7.37
CA ALA A 114 -3.47 7.54 -6.04
C ALA A 114 -3.98 8.54 -5.00
N PHE A 115 -3.46 9.78 -5.02
CA PHE A 115 -3.95 10.84 -4.14
C PHE A 115 -5.41 11.18 -4.43
N VAL A 116 -5.80 11.41 -5.69
CA VAL A 116 -7.19 11.75 -6.05
C VAL A 116 -8.16 10.65 -5.63
N GLU A 117 -7.82 9.39 -5.86
CA GLU A 117 -8.64 8.24 -5.48
C GLU A 117 -8.88 8.19 -3.97
N ARG A 118 -7.81 8.30 -3.16
CA ARG A 118 -7.92 8.25 -1.70
C ARG A 118 -8.63 9.47 -1.12
N THR A 119 -8.33 10.66 -1.61
CA THR A 119 -8.99 11.89 -1.15
C THR A 119 -10.47 11.89 -1.53
N ARG A 120 -10.84 11.35 -2.70
CA ARG A 120 -12.25 11.17 -3.07
C ARG A 120 -12.97 10.25 -2.08
N LYS A 121 -12.39 9.09 -1.77
CA LYS A 121 -12.97 8.14 -0.80
C LYS A 121 -13.12 8.79 0.58
N ALA A 122 -12.06 9.40 1.10
CA ALA A 122 -12.08 10.07 2.41
C ALA A 122 -13.08 11.23 2.47
N LEU A 123 -13.20 12.01 1.38
CA LEU A 123 -14.20 13.07 1.29
C LEU A 123 -15.62 12.50 1.26
N SER A 124 -15.87 11.44 0.49
CA SER A 124 -17.18 10.76 0.45
C SER A 124 -17.57 10.23 1.84
N GLU A 125 -16.64 9.60 2.55
CA GLU A 125 -16.86 9.12 3.93
C GLU A 125 -17.14 10.29 4.89
N LEU A 126 -16.38 11.38 4.79
CA LEU A 126 -16.57 12.58 5.61
C LEU A 126 -17.95 13.23 5.36
N MET A 127 -18.39 13.27 4.11
CA MET A 127 -19.68 13.85 3.72
C MET A 127 -20.86 12.95 4.07
N ALA A 128 -20.68 11.63 4.06
CA ALA A 128 -21.70 10.66 4.47
C ALA A 128 -21.83 10.50 5.98
N ARG A 129 -20.88 11.04 6.77
CA ARG A 129 -20.90 10.93 8.23
C ARG A 129 -22.13 11.61 8.81
N ARG A 130 -22.99 10.82 9.47
CA ARG A 130 -24.12 11.35 10.24
C ARG A 130 -23.65 12.23 11.39
N LEU A 131 -24.49 13.17 11.80
CA LEU A 131 -24.18 14.18 12.84
C LEU A 131 -25.28 14.28 13.90
N ASP A 132 -26.26 13.39 13.86
CA ASP A 132 -27.42 13.40 14.76
C ASP A 132 -27.04 13.14 16.22
N ASP A 133 -25.90 12.51 16.47
CA ASP A 133 -25.33 12.28 17.79
C ASP A 133 -24.34 13.39 18.23
N VAL A 134 -24.07 14.39 17.39
CA VAL A 134 -23.05 15.40 17.64
C VAL A 134 -23.67 16.63 18.31
N ARG A 135 -23.47 16.75 19.63
CA ARG A 135 -23.78 17.99 20.37
C ARG A 135 -22.59 18.94 20.34
N LEU A 136 -22.75 20.09 19.68
CA LEU A 136 -21.73 21.13 19.60
C LEU A 136 -22.11 22.30 20.50
N ALA A 137 -21.16 22.78 21.30
CA ALA A 137 -21.28 24.05 22.01
C ALA A 137 -20.96 25.23 21.08
N VAL A 138 -19.98 25.05 20.19
CA VAL A 138 -19.55 26.05 19.21
C VAL A 138 -19.31 25.36 17.87
N LEU A 139 -19.71 26.02 16.78
CA LEU A 139 -19.38 25.67 15.40
C LEU A 139 -18.73 26.87 14.73
N MET A 140 -17.50 26.69 14.25
CA MET A 140 -16.78 27.65 13.43
C MET A 140 -16.78 27.16 11.98
N LEU A 141 -17.08 28.08 11.06
CA LEU A 141 -17.03 27.85 9.63
C LEU A 141 -16.05 28.85 9.02
N ASP A 142 -15.15 28.35 8.18
CA ASP A 142 -14.21 29.16 7.43
C ASP A 142 -14.25 28.76 5.95
N GLY A 143 -14.13 29.74 5.06
CA GLY A 143 -14.21 29.55 3.62
C GLY A 143 -12.86 29.79 2.96
N VAL A 144 -12.35 28.79 2.23
CA VAL A 144 -11.12 28.93 1.44
C VAL A 144 -11.44 28.77 -0.04
N GLU A 145 -11.15 29.80 -0.83
CA GLU A 145 -11.36 29.77 -2.28
C GLU A 145 -10.16 29.12 -2.99
N PHE A 146 -10.46 28.10 -3.80
CA PHE A 146 -9.50 27.49 -4.71
C PHE A 146 -10.09 27.42 -6.12
N LYS A 147 -9.47 28.15 -7.06
CA LYS A 147 -9.85 28.14 -8.48
C LYS A 147 -11.35 28.39 -8.70
N GLY A 148 -11.91 29.42 -8.07
CA GLY A 148 -13.33 29.77 -8.19
C GLY A 148 -14.29 28.81 -7.48
N ARG A 149 -13.78 27.95 -6.58
CA ARG A 149 -14.60 27.10 -5.71
C ARG A 149 -14.30 27.40 -4.25
N THR A 150 -15.34 27.77 -3.49
CA THR A 150 -15.24 27.95 -2.04
C THR A 150 -15.34 26.61 -1.35
N ASN A 151 -14.29 26.23 -0.62
CA ASN A 151 -14.25 25.05 0.22
C ASN A 151 -14.54 25.48 1.65
N ILE A 152 -15.57 24.91 2.26
CA ILE A 152 -15.95 25.23 3.64
C ILE A 152 -15.26 24.26 4.58
N VAL A 153 -14.46 24.80 5.49
CA VAL A 153 -13.86 24.07 6.61
C VAL A 153 -14.71 24.31 7.84
N ARG A 154 -14.99 23.24 8.58
CA ARG A 154 -15.75 23.32 9.84
C ARG A 154 -14.92 22.81 11.01
N LEU A 155 -15.01 23.50 12.14
CA LEU A 155 -14.47 23.07 13.42
C LEU A 155 -15.57 23.17 14.46
N GLY A 156 -15.80 22.09 15.20
CA GLY A 156 -16.80 22.06 16.27
C GLY A 156 -16.18 21.68 17.60
N SER A 157 -16.60 22.32 18.68
CA SER A 157 -16.26 21.92 20.05
C SER A 157 -17.48 21.30 20.73
N ARG A 158 -17.26 20.22 21.49
CA ARG A 158 -18.30 19.63 22.33
C ARG A 158 -18.34 20.36 23.68
N PRO A 159 -19.50 20.44 24.34
CA PRO A 159 -19.57 20.90 25.73
C PRO A 159 -18.64 20.04 26.60
N ARG A 160 -17.91 20.66 27.54
CA ARG A 160 -17.34 19.89 28.66
C ARG A 160 -18.50 19.46 29.55
N ALA A 161 -18.50 18.19 29.93
CA ALA A 161 -19.40 17.67 30.97
C ALA A 161 -19.11 18.36 32.30
#